data_AF-A0A0Q0F553-F1
#
_entry.id   AF-A0A0Q0F553-F1
#
_cell.length_a   1.000
_cell.length_b   1.000
_cell.length_c   1.000
_cell.angle_alpha   90.00
_cell.angle_beta   90.00
_cell.angle_gamma   90.00
#
_symmetry.space_group_name_H-M   'P 1'
#
loop_
_entity.id
_entity.type
_entity.pdbx_description
1 polymer ?
#
loop_
_entity_poly.entity_id
_entity_poly.type
_entity_poly.pdbx_seq_one_letter_code
_entity_poly.pdbx_strand_id
1 'polypeptide(L)'
;MKKTSTALLALSLSSFGALVQAEPASQTFIPTGLSTKNAQAEANGFFEDQHLTGTTRNWYANELKRRDEVFRYNDNGIPEQTSRRINWQQGTIVNYSSGFTQGVVGFSTELALYNAIALDRDTDDFAGNSNRTLAHSDGDAVGQWSKMGLGNVKARVSNTVLTMGRQSVNTPVIAFIGNRALPSSFQGFAVQSDEFNNLSLQGGSFDRVSPRMEQSLDKFRSEYGDRSKTADRLDMFGGDYKPTDSLTASFYASNLEDFWHQYYFAFTHELGDSKVFALSTNLNYYKTKDAGQSKLGAIDNDTYSLSFTGTHNAHSVSLAYQEVNGNEYFDYAHDTNAIFLANSCSRTSTARTRNPCRSLTC
;
A
#
# COMPACT_ATOMS: atom_id res chain seq x y z
N MET A 1 4.58 26.16 -33.58
CA MET A 1 3.55 25.11 -33.40
C MET A 1 3.90 23.92 -34.30
N LYS A 2 4.31 22.78 -33.72
CA LYS A 2 4.36 21.50 -34.41
C LYS A 2 3.62 20.51 -33.53
N LYS A 3 2.47 20.02 -33.99
CA LYS A 3 1.75 18.91 -33.36
C LYS A 3 2.46 17.63 -33.79
N THR A 4 3.20 16.99 -32.88
CA THR A 4 3.61 15.60 -33.05
C THR A 4 2.60 14.73 -32.32
N SER A 5 1.72 14.11 -33.10
CA SER A 5 0.84 13.03 -32.69
C SER A 5 1.66 11.74 -32.73
N THR A 6 2.06 11.25 -31.56
CA THR A 6 2.57 9.89 -31.43
C THR A 6 1.85 9.27 -30.25
N ALA A 7 0.71 8.65 -30.53
CA ALA A 7 0.02 7.80 -29.57
C ALA A 7 0.85 6.51 -29.45
N LEU A 8 1.51 6.34 -28.30
CA LEU A 8 2.14 5.09 -27.92
C LEU A 8 1.10 4.25 -27.18
N LEU A 9 0.65 3.17 -27.81
CA LEU A 9 -0.17 2.14 -27.17
C LEU A 9 0.75 1.31 -26.28
N ALA A 10 0.77 1.59 -24.98
CA ALA A 10 1.45 0.77 -23.99
C ALA A 10 0.49 -0.33 -23.51
N LEU A 11 0.70 -1.57 -23.95
CA LEU A 11 0.10 -2.73 -23.28
C LEU A 11 0.80 -2.91 -21.93
N SER A 12 0.14 -2.51 -20.86
CA SER A 12 0.53 -2.89 -19.50
C SER A 12 -0.37 -4.05 -19.07
N LEU A 13 0.25 -5.19 -18.73
CA LEU A 13 -0.41 -6.25 -17.96
C LEU A 13 -0.40 -5.78 -16.50
N SER A 14 -1.26 -4.82 -16.16
CA SER A 14 -1.47 -4.37 -14.80
C SER A 14 -2.39 -5.36 -14.09
N SER A 15 -1.79 -6.30 -13.34
CA SER A 15 -2.51 -7.20 -12.45
C SER A 15 -2.91 -6.49 -11.14
N PHE A 16 -3.70 -5.42 -11.27
CA PHE A 16 -4.50 -4.84 -10.17
C PHE A 16 -5.79 -4.23 -10.75
N GLY A 17 -6.38 -4.88 -11.75
CA GLY A 17 -7.80 -4.70 -12.01
C GLY A 17 -8.56 -5.29 -10.81
N ALA A 18 -9.59 -4.60 -10.33
CA ALA A 18 -10.58 -5.23 -9.46
C ALA A 18 -10.95 -6.59 -10.08
N LEU A 19 -10.92 -7.67 -9.30
CA LEU A 19 -11.39 -8.97 -9.75
C LEU A 19 -12.86 -8.78 -10.12
N VAL A 20 -13.14 -8.62 -11.42
CA VAL A 20 -14.50 -8.43 -11.94
C VAL A 20 -15.30 -9.65 -11.51
N GLN A 21 -16.40 -9.41 -10.80
CA GLN A 21 -17.22 -10.50 -10.30
C GLN A 21 -17.75 -11.34 -11.46
N ALA A 22 -17.75 -12.67 -11.27
CA ALA A 22 -18.21 -13.61 -12.28
C ALA A 22 -19.74 -13.68 -12.40
N GLU A 23 -20.46 -13.01 -11.50
CA GLU A 23 -21.91 -12.97 -11.43
C GLU A 23 -22.38 -11.51 -11.39
N PRO A 24 -23.60 -11.22 -11.90
CA PRO A 24 -24.11 -9.86 -11.91
C PRO A 24 -24.34 -9.32 -10.51
N ALA A 25 -23.66 -8.23 -10.17
CA ALA A 25 -23.84 -7.53 -8.91
C ALA A 25 -25.21 -6.84 -8.87
N SER A 26 -25.94 -7.03 -7.76
CA SER A 26 -27.26 -6.42 -7.56
C SER A 26 -27.16 -4.89 -7.55
N GLN A 27 -28.08 -4.25 -8.26
CA GLN A 27 -28.23 -2.79 -8.27
C GLN A 27 -29.31 -2.32 -7.27
N THR A 28 -29.90 -3.25 -6.50
CA THR A 28 -30.93 -2.91 -5.51
C THR A 28 -30.34 -2.08 -4.39
N PHE A 29 -31.01 -0.96 -4.06
CA PHE A 29 -30.61 -0.11 -2.94
C PHE A 29 -30.76 -0.85 -1.62
N ILE A 30 -29.72 -0.80 -0.79
CA ILE A 30 -29.65 -1.37 0.55
C ILE A 30 -29.77 -0.21 1.54
N PRO A 31 -30.90 -0.09 2.27
CA PRO A 31 -31.00 0.88 3.35
C PRO A 31 -29.96 0.58 4.43
N THR A 32 -29.29 1.62 4.92
CA THR A 32 -28.38 1.51 6.06
C THR A 32 -29.17 1.16 7.30
N GLY A 33 -28.80 0.05 7.91
CA GLY A 33 -29.34 -0.43 9.18
C GLY A 33 -28.24 -1.06 10.01
N LEU A 34 -28.53 -1.29 11.29
CA LEU A 34 -27.62 -2.05 12.16
C LEU A 34 -27.39 -3.44 11.55
N SER A 35 -26.14 -3.89 11.63
CA SER A 35 -25.76 -5.24 11.25
C SER A 35 -26.52 -6.24 12.10
N THR A 36 -27.09 -7.26 11.47
CA THR A 36 -27.71 -8.39 12.16
C THR A 36 -26.68 -9.41 12.63
N LYS A 37 -25.43 -9.29 12.16
CA LYS A 37 -24.31 -10.12 12.59
C LYS A 37 -23.72 -9.56 13.87
N ASN A 38 -23.21 -10.43 14.73
CA ASN A 38 -22.43 -10.04 15.90
C ASN A 38 -21.23 -10.96 16.01
N ALA A 39 -20.11 -10.54 15.40
CA ALA A 39 -18.91 -11.35 15.30
C ALA A 39 -18.34 -11.74 16.69
N GLN A 40 -18.54 -10.91 17.72
CA GLN A 40 -18.12 -11.22 19.08
C GLN A 40 -18.99 -12.28 19.75
N ALA A 41 -20.30 -12.28 19.50
CA ALA A 41 -21.19 -13.34 19.99
C ALA A 41 -20.90 -14.70 19.33
N GLU A 42 -20.31 -14.69 18.13
CA GLU A 42 -19.90 -15.88 17.37
C GLU A 42 -18.49 -16.39 17.73
N ALA A 43 -17.79 -15.79 18.70
CA ALA A 43 -16.45 -16.22 19.10
C ALA A 43 -16.50 -17.59 19.82
N ASN A 44 -15.73 -18.58 19.33
CA ASN A 44 -15.66 -19.89 19.99
C ASN A 44 -14.66 -19.92 21.15
N GLY A 45 -13.64 -19.05 21.10
CA GLY A 45 -12.67 -18.89 22.18
C GLY A 45 -11.23 -18.67 21.68
N PHE A 46 -10.33 -18.37 22.61
CA PHE A 46 -8.96 -17.95 22.30
C PHE A 46 -8.13 -19.06 21.61
N PHE A 47 -8.29 -20.30 22.07
CA PHE A 47 -7.56 -21.45 21.52
C PHE A 47 -8.37 -22.20 20.47
N GLU A 48 -9.69 -22.10 20.56
CA GLU A 48 -10.66 -22.76 19.69
C GLU A 48 -10.60 -22.20 18.26
N ASP A 49 -10.51 -20.87 18.12
CA ASP A 49 -10.40 -20.20 16.81
C ASP A 49 -8.96 -19.82 16.43
N GLN A 50 -7.95 -20.39 17.10
CA GLN A 50 -6.56 -20.09 16.78
C GLN A 50 -6.13 -20.66 15.42
N HIS A 51 -5.24 -19.96 14.72
CA HIS A 51 -4.66 -20.46 13.48
C HIS A 51 -3.20 -20.05 13.34
N LEU A 52 -2.42 -20.96 12.75
CA LEU A 52 -1.05 -20.75 12.36
C LEU A 52 -0.95 -20.84 10.84
N THR A 53 -0.45 -19.78 10.22
CA THR A 53 -0.22 -19.72 8.78
C THR A 53 1.24 -19.42 8.51
N GLY A 54 1.70 -19.80 7.32
CA GLY A 54 3.04 -19.48 6.88
C GLY A 54 3.07 -19.22 5.39
N THR A 55 3.94 -18.31 4.98
CA THR A 55 4.25 -18.09 3.56
C THR A 55 5.74 -18.06 3.36
N THR A 56 6.16 -18.57 2.21
CA THR A 56 7.54 -18.49 1.75
C THR A 56 7.54 -17.86 0.36
N ARG A 57 8.46 -16.93 0.13
CA ARG A 57 8.52 -16.16 -1.11
C ARG A 57 9.96 -16.08 -1.60
N ASN A 58 10.23 -16.71 -2.74
CA ASN A 58 11.43 -16.41 -3.50
C ASN A 58 11.20 -15.15 -4.32
N TRP A 59 12.02 -14.11 -4.12
CA TRP A 59 11.88 -12.82 -4.77
C TRP A 59 13.18 -12.46 -5.50
N TYR A 60 13.10 -12.39 -6.82
CA TYR A 60 14.18 -11.97 -7.71
C TYR A 60 13.78 -10.67 -8.41
N ALA A 61 14.67 -9.69 -8.41
CA ALA A 61 14.54 -8.47 -9.18
C ALA A 61 15.83 -8.19 -9.97
N ASN A 62 15.65 -7.71 -11.19
CA ASN A 62 16.75 -7.29 -12.06
C ASN A 62 16.33 -6.01 -12.77
N GLU A 63 17.04 -4.94 -12.44
CA GLU A 63 16.83 -3.62 -12.99
C GLU A 63 18.00 -3.22 -13.87
N LEU A 64 17.67 -2.71 -15.05
CA LEU A 64 18.67 -2.18 -15.98
C LEU A 64 18.31 -0.74 -16.31
N LYS A 65 19.12 0.19 -15.81
CA LYS A 65 19.06 1.59 -16.20
C LYS A 65 19.52 1.76 -17.65
N ARG A 66 18.91 2.72 -18.34
CA ARG A 66 19.19 3.04 -19.76
C ARG A 66 19.45 4.54 -19.88
N ARG A 67 19.95 4.98 -21.03
CA ARG A 67 20.22 6.41 -21.34
C ARG A 67 21.18 7.05 -20.33
N ASP A 68 22.31 6.39 -20.11
CA ASP A 68 23.43 6.84 -19.26
C ASP A 68 23.09 7.00 -17.77
N GLU A 69 21.93 6.50 -17.33
CA GLU A 69 21.60 6.39 -15.92
C GLU A 69 22.39 5.25 -15.26
N VAL A 70 22.87 5.51 -14.05
CA VAL A 70 23.64 4.56 -13.25
C VAL A 70 23.11 4.52 -11.82
N PHE A 71 23.27 3.37 -11.17
CA PHE A 71 23.29 3.23 -9.72
C PHE A 71 24.67 3.64 -9.22
N ARG A 72 24.70 4.29 -8.06
CA ARG A 72 25.92 4.66 -7.36
C ARG A 72 25.89 4.00 -6.00
N TYR A 73 27.00 3.40 -5.61
CA TYR A 73 27.12 2.71 -4.34
C TYR A 73 28.51 2.85 -3.76
N ASN A 74 28.67 2.39 -2.53
CA ASN A 74 29.94 2.30 -1.86
C ASN A 74 30.27 0.82 -1.67
N ASP A 75 31.48 0.43 -2.06
CA ASP A 75 32.04 -0.88 -1.77
C ASP A 75 33.32 -0.67 -0.95
N ASN A 76 33.26 -1.00 0.34
CA ASN A 76 34.41 -0.92 1.24
C ASN A 76 35.08 0.47 1.26
N GLY A 77 34.29 1.54 1.22
CA GLY A 77 34.76 2.92 1.19
C GLY A 77 35.01 3.47 -0.22
N ILE A 78 34.94 2.65 -1.27
CA ILE A 78 35.21 3.04 -2.66
C ILE A 78 33.89 3.37 -3.37
N PRO A 79 33.72 4.58 -3.93
CA PRO A 79 32.53 4.92 -4.72
C PRO A 79 32.53 4.19 -6.07
N GLU A 80 31.50 3.39 -6.31
CA GLU A 80 31.34 2.59 -7.52
C GLU A 80 30.03 2.90 -8.27
N GLN A 81 29.96 2.50 -9.53
CA GLN A 81 28.80 2.73 -10.40
C GLN A 81 28.48 1.52 -11.28
N THR A 82 27.19 1.23 -11.44
CA THR A 82 26.71 0.17 -12.34
C THR A 82 25.42 0.59 -13.01
N SER A 83 25.15 0.06 -14.21
CA SER A 83 23.86 0.26 -14.90
C SER A 83 22.82 -0.79 -14.51
N ARG A 84 23.25 -1.87 -13.86
CA ARG A 84 22.41 -3.02 -13.50
C ARG A 84 22.35 -3.18 -12.00
N ARG A 85 21.19 -3.55 -11.49
CA ARG A 85 21.00 -3.95 -10.09
C ARG A 85 20.22 -5.25 -10.05
N ILE A 86 20.73 -6.22 -9.32
CA ILE A 86 20.12 -7.52 -9.07
C ILE A 86 19.88 -7.66 -7.58
N ASN A 87 18.71 -8.16 -7.20
CA ASN A 87 18.45 -8.55 -5.81
C ASN A 87 17.78 -9.92 -5.82
N TRP A 88 18.28 -10.83 -5.01
CA TRP A 88 17.68 -12.15 -4.86
C TRP A 88 17.56 -12.54 -3.39
N GLN A 89 16.32 -12.70 -2.93
CA GLN A 89 16.03 -13.00 -1.53
C GLN A 89 14.98 -14.08 -1.38
N GLN A 90 15.09 -14.82 -0.28
CA GLN A 90 14.08 -15.72 0.21
C GLN A 90 13.43 -15.12 1.46
N GLY A 91 12.14 -14.76 1.36
CA GLY A 91 11.33 -14.33 2.49
C GLY A 91 10.56 -15.50 3.10
N THR A 92 10.39 -15.50 4.41
CA THR A 92 9.51 -16.41 5.14
C THR A 92 8.75 -15.65 6.21
N ILE A 93 7.45 -15.89 6.28
CA ILE A 93 6.55 -15.32 7.28
C ILE A 93 5.86 -16.47 7.97
N VAL A 94 5.89 -16.49 9.29
CA VAL A 94 5.05 -17.35 10.12
C VAL A 94 4.12 -16.42 10.91
N ASN A 95 2.81 -16.56 10.72
CA ASN A 95 1.81 -15.75 11.39
C ASN A 95 0.91 -16.62 12.26
N TYR A 96 0.89 -16.32 13.56
CA TYR A 96 -0.02 -16.89 14.53
C TYR A 96 -1.07 -15.84 14.91
N SER A 97 -2.34 -16.22 14.85
CA SER A 97 -3.41 -15.46 15.49
C SER A 97 -4.19 -16.35 16.43
N SER A 98 -4.49 -15.83 17.61
CA SER A 98 -5.47 -16.46 18.49
C SER A 98 -6.89 -16.19 17.99
N GLY A 99 -7.84 -16.97 18.51
CA GLY A 99 -9.25 -16.56 18.51
C GLY A 99 -9.50 -15.38 19.46
N PHE A 100 -10.71 -14.83 19.42
CA PHE A 100 -11.19 -13.91 20.45
C PHE A 100 -11.75 -14.70 21.63
N THR A 101 -11.45 -14.28 22.86
CA THR A 101 -12.09 -14.86 24.05
C THR A 101 -13.61 -14.66 24.02
N GLN A 102 -14.34 -15.63 24.58
CA GLN A 102 -15.78 -15.52 24.78
C GLN A 102 -16.13 -14.42 25.79
N GLY A 103 -17.33 -13.85 25.64
CA GLY A 103 -17.85 -12.79 26.51
C GLY A 103 -18.19 -11.51 25.76
N VAL A 104 -18.65 -10.50 26.51
CA VAL A 104 -19.07 -9.19 25.94
C VAL A 104 -17.91 -8.46 25.27
N VAL A 105 -16.72 -8.54 25.87
CA VAL A 105 -15.46 -8.02 25.32
C VAL A 105 -14.54 -9.20 25.08
N GLY A 106 -14.20 -9.44 23.81
CA GLY A 106 -13.25 -10.48 23.41
C GLY A 106 -11.85 -9.92 23.29
N PHE A 107 -10.85 -10.66 23.76
CA PHE A 107 -9.44 -10.33 23.57
C PHE A 107 -8.78 -11.35 22.65
N SER A 108 -7.87 -10.90 21.79
CA SER A 108 -7.04 -11.77 20.95
C SER A 108 -5.63 -11.20 20.79
N THR A 109 -4.71 -12.03 20.31
CA THR A 109 -3.35 -11.64 19.96
C THR A 109 -3.00 -12.14 18.57
N GLU A 110 -2.12 -11.41 17.89
CA GLU A 110 -1.54 -11.83 16.63
C GLU A 110 -0.05 -11.52 16.63
N LEU A 111 0.76 -12.49 16.23
CA LEU A 111 2.20 -12.40 16.15
C LEU A 111 2.66 -12.97 14.81
N ALA A 112 3.34 -12.14 14.03
CA ALA A 112 3.98 -12.59 12.81
C ALA A 112 5.49 -12.41 12.89
N LEU A 113 6.23 -13.50 12.67
CA LEU A 113 7.69 -13.49 12.60
C LEU A 113 8.11 -13.53 11.13
N TYR A 114 8.94 -12.55 10.75
CA TYR A 114 9.46 -12.42 9.40
C TYR A 114 10.94 -12.80 9.40
N ASN A 115 11.34 -13.51 8.36
CA ASN A 115 12.73 -13.86 8.08
C ASN A 115 13.03 -13.57 6.61
N ALA A 116 14.22 -13.05 6.34
CA ALA A 116 14.75 -12.91 5.00
C ALA A 116 16.16 -13.47 4.94
N ILE A 117 16.47 -14.15 3.84
CA ILE A 117 17.80 -14.65 3.48
C ILE A 117 18.18 -13.99 2.16
N ALA A 118 19.35 -13.36 2.10
CA ALA A 118 19.94 -12.87 0.88
C ALA A 118 20.60 -14.05 0.14
N LEU A 119 20.04 -14.41 -1.01
CA LEU A 119 20.55 -15.50 -1.87
C LEU A 119 21.65 -15.00 -2.80
N ASP A 120 21.54 -13.74 -3.20
CA ASP A 120 22.60 -12.97 -3.83
C ASP A 120 23.08 -11.91 -2.83
N ARG A 121 24.39 -11.80 -2.68
CA ARG A 121 25.07 -11.03 -1.63
C ARG A 121 26.21 -10.19 -2.17
N ASP A 122 26.42 -10.18 -3.49
CA ASP A 122 27.51 -9.45 -4.08
C ASP A 122 27.13 -7.97 -4.21
N THR A 123 27.94 -7.08 -3.62
CA THR A 123 27.65 -5.64 -3.49
C THR A 123 27.54 -4.93 -4.83
N ASP A 124 28.23 -5.44 -5.86
CA ASP A 124 28.13 -4.98 -7.25
C ASP A 124 26.79 -5.32 -7.90
N ASP A 125 26.21 -6.47 -7.54
CA ASP A 125 24.90 -6.91 -8.00
C ASP A 125 23.80 -6.07 -7.37
N PHE A 126 23.69 -5.94 -6.04
CA PHE A 126 22.61 -5.13 -5.44
C PHE A 126 22.86 -3.63 -5.40
N ALA A 127 24.05 -3.19 -5.78
CA ALA A 127 24.40 -1.79 -6.04
C ALA A 127 24.02 -0.83 -4.89
N GLY A 128 24.45 -1.17 -3.67
CA GLY A 128 24.56 -0.24 -2.54
C GLY A 128 23.70 -0.48 -1.31
N ASN A 129 23.83 0.46 -0.38
CA ASN A 129 23.45 0.34 1.03
C ASN A 129 21.92 0.23 1.19
N SER A 130 21.45 -0.86 1.80
CA SER A 130 20.05 -1.14 2.19
C SER A 130 18.98 -0.82 1.13
N ASN A 131 19.30 -0.99 -0.16
CA ASN A 131 18.34 -0.76 -1.24
C ASN A 131 17.81 -2.09 -1.77
N ARG A 132 16.69 -2.54 -1.21
CA ARG A 132 16.05 -3.84 -1.52
C ARG A 132 16.86 -5.07 -1.08
N THR A 133 17.99 -4.92 -0.42
CA THR A 133 18.68 -5.98 0.33
C THR A 133 19.31 -5.28 1.52
N LEU A 134 19.07 -5.77 2.74
CA LEU A 134 19.63 -5.17 3.94
C LEU A 134 21.15 -5.31 3.90
N ALA A 135 21.87 -4.20 4.00
CA ALA A 135 23.32 -4.19 3.94
C ALA A 135 23.92 -3.35 5.08
N HIS A 136 25.15 -3.68 5.46
CA HIS A 136 25.96 -2.91 6.38
C HIS A 136 26.43 -1.60 5.74
N SER A 137 27.00 -0.70 6.54
CA SER A 137 27.43 0.63 6.08
C SER A 137 28.59 0.59 5.08
N ASP A 138 29.38 -0.47 5.10
CA ASP A 138 30.50 -0.78 4.19
C ASP A 138 30.03 -1.36 2.85
N GLY A 139 28.74 -1.66 2.72
CA GLY A 139 28.15 -2.20 1.51
C GLY A 139 27.81 -3.68 1.60
N ASP A 140 28.25 -4.42 2.62
CA ASP A 140 28.06 -5.88 2.67
C ASP A 140 26.63 -6.31 2.98
N ALA A 141 26.08 -7.24 2.21
CA ALA A 141 24.73 -7.78 2.44
C ALA A 141 24.67 -8.60 3.74
N VAL A 142 23.64 -8.31 4.56
CA VAL A 142 23.26 -9.13 5.71
C VAL A 142 22.67 -10.45 5.21
N GLY A 143 23.41 -11.55 5.38
CA GLY A 143 23.07 -12.84 4.79
C GLY A 143 21.71 -13.40 5.23
N GLN A 144 21.34 -13.21 6.49
CA GLN A 144 20.02 -13.56 7.00
C GLN A 144 19.64 -12.61 8.12
N TRP A 145 18.38 -12.21 8.15
CA TRP A 145 17.84 -11.37 9.21
C TRP A 145 16.38 -11.69 9.49
N SER A 146 15.94 -11.36 10.70
CA SER A 146 14.57 -11.59 11.16
C SER A 146 14.03 -10.40 11.93
N LYS A 147 12.70 -10.30 11.98
CA LYS A 147 12.01 -9.33 12.82
C LYS A 147 10.62 -9.81 13.22
N MET A 148 10.08 -9.22 14.27
CA MET A 148 8.65 -9.28 14.55
C MET A 148 7.92 -8.41 13.52
N GLY A 149 7.32 -9.02 12.51
CA GLY A 149 6.57 -8.32 11.45
C GLY A 149 5.27 -7.74 11.97
N LEU A 150 4.51 -8.53 12.75
CA LEU A 150 3.29 -8.11 13.43
C LEU A 150 3.37 -8.48 14.91
N GLY A 151 2.73 -7.70 15.77
CA GLY A 151 2.68 -7.94 17.21
C GLY A 151 1.53 -7.16 17.81
N ASN A 152 0.36 -7.77 17.82
CA ASN A 152 -0.92 -7.13 18.09
C ASN A 152 -1.58 -7.69 19.35
N VAL A 153 -2.22 -6.80 20.09
CA VAL A 153 -3.27 -7.11 21.06
C VAL A 153 -4.55 -6.49 20.54
N LYS A 154 -5.63 -7.28 20.47
CA LYS A 154 -6.91 -6.83 19.94
C LYS A 154 -8.00 -6.99 20.99
N ALA A 155 -8.94 -6.05 20.99
CA ALA A 155 -10.17 -6.12 21.76
C ALA A 155 -11.36 -5.97 20.81
N ARG A 156 -12.39 -6.80 20.94
CA ARG A 156 -13.58 -6.77 20.09
C ARG A 156 -14.86 -6.70 20.92
N VAL A 157 -15.76 -5.83 20.50
CA VAL A 157 -17.14 -5.71 21.00
C VAL A 157 -18.05 -5.62 19.80
N SER A 158 -19.11 -6.45 19.74
CA SER A 158 -19.99 -6.54 18.58
C SER A 158 -19.20 -6.84 17.28
N ASN A 159 -19.20 -5.92 16.31
CA ASN A 159 -18.45 -5.96 15.06
C ASN A 159 -17.34 -4.91 15.02
N THR A 160 -16.96 -4.38 16.18
CA THR A 160 -15.93 -3.35 16.33
C THR A 160 -14.68 -3.94 16.97
N VAL A 161 -13.54 -3.79 16.30
CA VAL A 161 -12.23 -4.29 16.74
C VAL A 161 -11.27 -3.11 16.95
N LEU A 162 -10.74 -2.98 18.16
CA LEU A 162 -9.57 -2.18 18.47
C LEU A 162 -8.32 -3.07 18.34
N THR A 163 -7.33 -2.63 17.57
CA THR A 163 -6.02 -3.27 17.43
C THR A 163 -4.92 -2.34 17.92
N MET A 164 -4.10 -2.84 18.85
CA MET A 164 -2.97 -2.14 19.44
C MET A 164 -1.69 -2.91 19.12
N GLY A 165 -0.65 -2.24 18.62
CA GLY A 165 0.66 -2.86 18.37
C GLY A 165 1.17 -2.63 16.95
N ARG A 166 1.95 -3.59 16.44
CA ARG A 166 2.51 -3.56 15.09
C ARG A 166 1.61 -4.32 14.14
N GLN A 167 0.86 -3.61 13.32
CA GLN A 167 -0.24 -4.13 12.53
C GLN A 167 -0.06 -3.91 11.03
N SER A 168 -0.71 -4.75 10.25
CA SER A 168 -0.91 -4.51 8.82
C SER A 168 -2.14 -3.63 8.66
N VAL A 169 -2.03 -2.57 7.86
CA VAL A 169 -3.11 -1.63 7.56
C VAL A 169 -3.19 -1.53 6.06
N ASN A 170 -4.39 -1.47 5.49
CA ASN A 170 -4.59 -1.39 4.05
C ASN A 170 -5.73 -0.43 3.71
N THR A 171 -5.45 0.87 3.81
CA THR A 171 -6.36 1.94 3.39
C THR A 171 -5.73 2.78 2.28
N PRO A 172 -6.51 3.54 1.51
CA PRO A 172 -5.99 4.39 0.44
C PRO A 172 -5.01 5.50 0.89
N VAL A 173 -4.94 5.77 2.19
CA VAL A 173 -4.09 6.81 2.80
C VAL A 173 -2.95 6.24 3.67
N ILE A 174 -3.05 4.97 4.07
CA ILE A 174 -1.95 4.19 4.66
C ILE A 174 -2.17 2.71 4.35
N ALA A 175 -1.27 2.14 3.54
CA ALA A 175 -1.32 0.73 3.17
C ALA A 175 0.04 0.08 3.33
N PHE A 176 0.08 -1.15 3.80
CA PHE A 176 1.30 -1.94 3.82
C PHE A 176 1.77 -2.16 2.38
N ILE A 177 3.07 -2.24 2.18
CA ILE A 177 3.67 -2.49 0.87
C ILE A 177 4.41 -3.82 0.88
N GLY A 178 3.92 -4.76 0.08
CA GLY A 178 4.40 -6.13 0.00
C GLY A 178 5.10 -6.48 -1.32
N ASN A 179 5.67 -5.49 -2.03
CA ASN A 179 6.26 -5.67 -3.37
C ASN A 179 7.73 -6.18 -3.36
N ARG A 180 8.18 -6.75 -2.24
CA ARG A 180 9.52 -7.33 -2.02
C ARG A 180 9.40 -8.69 -1.31
N ALA A 181 10.51 -9.21 -0.77
CA ALA A 181 10.53 -10.48 -0.05
C ALA A 181 9.61 -10.49 1.19
N LEU A 182 9.56 -9.37 1.93
CA LEU A 182 8.71 -9.18 3.10
C LEU A 182 7.85 -7.91 2.92
N PRO A 183 6.72 -7.78 3.64
CA PRO A 183 5.90 -6.56 3.66
C PRO A 183 6.31 -5.59 4.77
N SER A 184 5.88 -4.33 4.66
CA SER A 184 5.92 -3.36 5.75
C SER A 184 4.77 -3.54 6.75
N SER A 185 4.87 -2.90 7.91
CA SER A 185 3.81 -2.84 8.93
C SER A 185 3.93 -1.55 9.76
N PHE A 186 2.90 -1.24 10.55
CA PHE A 186 2.79 0.04 11.26
C PHE A 186 2.58 -0.15 12.75
N GLN A 187 3.34 0.57 13.57
CA GLN A 187 3.17 0.59 15.02
C GLN A 187 2.13 1.66 15.39
N GLY A 188 1.14 1.29 16.19
CA GLY A 188 0.13 2.24 16.65
C GLY A 188 -1.18 1.58 17.10
N PHE A 189 -2.26 2.33 16.94
CA PHE A 189 -3.62 1.93 17.28
C PHE A 189 -4.53 2.07 16.06
N ALA A 190 -5.43 1.12 15.87
CA ALA A 190 -6.47 1.19 14.84
C ALA A 190 -7.79 0.66 15.39
N VAL A 191 -8.90 1.24 14.94
CA VAL A 191 -10.26 0.76 15.17
C VAL A 191 -10.91 0.50 13.82
N GLN A 192 -11.50 -0.68 13.69
CA GLN A 192 -12.35 -1.10 12.57
C GLN A 192 -13.75 -1.35 13.13
N SER A 193 -14.79 -0.80 12.51
CA SER A 193 -16.18 -0.93 12.95
C SER A 193 -17.10 -1.27 11.78
N ASP A 194 -17.73 -2.43 11.87
CA ASP A 194 -18.71 -2.95 10.89
C ASP A 194 -20.10 -3.12 11.54
N GLU A 195 -20.52 -2.14 12.35
CA GLU A 195 -21.82 -2.14 13.06
C GLU A 195 -23.03 -1.95 12.13
N PHE A 196 -22.81 -1.55 10.88
CA PHE A 196 -23.87 -1.36 9.89
C PHE A 196 -23.73 -2.37 8.77
N ASN A 197 -24.86 -2.75 8.18
CA ASN A 197 -24.93 -3.74 7.09
C ASN A 197 -24.15 -3.35 5.82
N ASN A 198 -23.95 -2.05 5.59
CA ASN A 198 -23.39 -1.52 4.35
C ASN A 198 -22.36 -0.39 4.56
N LEU A 199 -21.87 -0.19 5.78
CA LEU A 199 -20.89 0.83 6.11
C LEU A 199 -19.79 0.24 7.00
N SER A 200 -18.55 0.38 6.54
CA SER A 200 -17.34 -0.03 7.23
C SER A 200 -16.53 1.21 7.60
N LEU A 201 -16.20 1.39 8.87
CA LEU A 201 -15.48 2.57 9.37
C LEU A 201 -14.12 2.19 9.94
N GLN A 202 -13.10 2.97 9.60
CA GLN A 202 -11.73 2.79 10.02
C GLN A 202 -11.15 4.08 10.59
N GLY A 203 -10.41 3.97 11.69
CA GLY A 203 -9.62 5.07 12.23
C GLY A 203 -8.34 4.55 12.85
N GLY A 204 -7.29 5.36 12.89
CA GLY A 204 -6.04 4.94 13.50
C GLY A 204 -5.03 6.07 13.67
N SER A 205 -4.04 5.81 14.51
CA SER A 205 -2.92 6.70 14.79
C SER A 205 -1.66 5.85 14.94
N PHE A 206 -0.67 6.12 14.10
CA PHE A 206 0.55 5.34 14.00
C PHE A 206 1.76 6.24 14.22
N ASP A 207 2.76 5.76 14.95
CA ASP A 207 3.96 6.52 15.27
C ASP A 207 5.22 5.99 14.57
N ARG A 208 5.22 4.73 14.14
CA ARG A 208 6.34 4.13 13.40
C ARG A 208 5.90 3.26 12.24
N VAL A 209 6.77 3.18 11.25
CA VAL A 209 6.74 2.17 10.18
C VAL A 209 7.85 1.15 10.41
N SER A 210 7.55 -0.12 10.17
CA SER A 210 8.51 -1.24 10.08
C SER A 210 8.80 -1.44 8.59
N PRO A 211 9.95 -0.97 8.06
CA PRO A 211 10.25 -0.98 6.63
C PRO A 211 10.29 -2.37 6.02
N ARG A 212 9.92 -2.54 4.76
CA ARG A 212 9.83 -3.89 4.16
C ARG A 212 11.18 -4.60 3.97
N MET A 213 12.29 -3.86 4.05
CA MET A 213 13.66 -4.35 3.79
C MET A 213 14.61 -4.22 4.98
N GLU A 214 14.11 -3.86 6.16
CA GLU A 214 14.95 -3.58 7.33
C GLU A 214 14.36 -4.18 8.61
N GLN A 215 15.20 -4.24 9.65
CA GLN A 215 14.83 -4.63 11.01
C GLN A 215 14.36 -3.46 11.89
N SER A 216 14.44 -2.23 11.37
CA SER A 216 14.19 -0.97 12.09
C SER A 216 12.71 -0.74 12.39
N LEU A 217 12.47 0.22 13.28
CA LEU A 217 11.19 0.92 13.45
C LEU A 217 11.45 2.40 13.28
N ASP A 218 11.01 2.92 12.14
CA ASP A 218 11.37 4.25 11.68
C ASP A 218 10.22 5.24 11.81
N LYS A 219 10.58 6.51 11.96
CA LYS A 219 9.63 7.62 11.77
C LYS A 219 9.14 7.64 10.33
N PHE A 220 7.96 8.20 10.12
CA PHE A 220 7.45 8.38 8.77
C PHE A 220 8.30 9.41 8.01
N ARG A 221 8.42 9.18 6.71
CA ARG A 221 9.07 10.07 5.74
C ARG A 221 8.18 10.15 4.51
N SER A 222 8.45 11.10 3.65
CA SER A 222 7.83 11.17 2.32
C SER A 222 8.54 10.19 1.38
N GLU A 223 7.81 9.59 0.43
CA GLU A 223 8.39 8.69 -0.56
C GLU A 223 9.30 9.44 -1.53
N TYR A 224 8.81 10.58 -2.05
CA TYR A 224 9.47 11.31 -3.15
C TYR A 224 10.10 12.65 -2.76
N GLY A 225 9.69 13.23 -1.63
CA GLY A 225 10.20 14.46 -1.05
C GLY A 225 11.52 14.29 -0.30
N ASP A 226 11.91 15.31 0.46
CA ASP A 226 13.15 15.30 1.24
C ASP A 226 13.10 14.27 2.38
N ARG A 227 13.73 13.11 2.16
CA ARG A 227 13.82 12.00 3.12
C ARG A 227 14.61 12.32 4.39
N SER A 228 15.32 13.46 4.46
CA SER A 228 15.94 13.91 5.70
C SER A 228 14.91 14.45 6.70
N LYS A 229 13.72 14.86 6.21
CA LYS A 229 12.59 15.25 7.05
C LYS A 229 11.86 14.02 7.54
N THR A 230 11.38 14.09 8.78
CA THR A 230 10.57 13.03 9.38
C THR A 230 9.29 13.59 9.99
N ALA A 231 8.24 12.79 9.94
CA ALA A 231 6.97 12.98 10.62
C ALA A 231 6.87 11.98 11.78
N ASP A 232 6.41 12.45 12.93
CA ASP A 232 6.33 11.65 14.15
C ASP A 232 5.07 10.81 14.24
N ARG A 233 4.04 11.16 13.48
CA ARG A 233 2.73 10.50 13.50
C ARG A 233 2.03 10.54 12.14
N LEU A 234 1.28 9.48 11.87
CA LEU A 234 0.30 9.40 10.80
C LEU A 234 -1.06 9.03 11.42
N ASP A 235 -2.02 9.95 11.34
CA ASP A 235 -3.40 9.71 11.75
C ASP A 235 -4.28 9.47 10.52
N MET A 236 -5.26 8.58 10.62
CA MET A 236 -6.24 8.35 9.57
C MET A 236 -7.65 8.16 10.11
N PHE A 237 -8.63 8.52 9.30
CA PHE A 237 -10.04 8.20 9.51
C PHE A 237 -10.75 8.08 8.17
N GLY A 238 -11.64 7.12 8.01
CA GLY A 238 -12.40 6.94 6.78
C GLY A 238 -13.34 5.77 6.84
N GLY A 239 -13.88 5.41 5.68
CA GLY A 239 -14.77 4.28 5.55
C GLY A 239 -15.25 4.04 4.13
N ASP A 240 -15.89 2.89 3.98
CA ASP A 240 -16.44 2.37 2.75
C ASP A 240 -17.94 2.16 2.90
N TYR A 241 -18.71 2.74 1.98
CA TYR A 241 -20.15 2.67 1.93
C TYR A 241 -20.63 1.92 0.69
N LYS A 242 -21.52 0.95 0.88
CA LYS A 242 -22.06 0.07 -0.17
C LYS A 242 -23.58 0.24 -0.31
N PRO A 243 -24.07 1.30 -0.97
CA PRO A 243 -25.51 1.51 -1.15
C PRO A 243 -26.19 0.42 -2.00
N THR A 244 -25.43 -0.35 -2.77
CA THR A 244 -25.85 -1.53 -3.53
C THR A 244 -24.71 -2.56 -3.51
N ASP A 245 -24.94 -3.80 -3.94
CA ASP A 245 -23.87 -4.79 -4.08
C ASP A 245 -22.87 -4.42 -5.19
N SER A 246 -23.32 -3.60 -6.16
CA SER A 246 -22.55 -3.16 -7.32
C SER A 246 -21.75 -1.87 -7.12
N LEU A 247 -22.00 -1.10 -6.05
CA LEU A 247 -21.41 0.23 -5.88
C LEU A 247 -20.70 0.33 -4.52
N THR A 248 -19.43 0.70 -4.55
CA THR A 248 -18.66 1.08 -3.36
C THR A 248 -18.24 2.55 -3.48
N ALA A 249 -18.57 3.35 -2.48
CA ALA A 249 -18.10 4.71 -2.32
C ALA A 249 -17.18 4.78 -1.10
N SER A 250 -15.98 5.32 -1.27
CA SER A 250 -14.96 5.35 -0.23
C SER A 250 -14.56 6.79 0.08
N PHE A 251 -14.40 7.10 1.36
CA PHE A 251 -13.83 8.36 1.81
C PHE A 251 -12.81 8.12 2.92
N TYR A 252 -11.61 8.66 2.75
CA TYR A 252 -10.55 8.58 3.75
C TYR A 252 -9.86 9.93 3.90
N ALA A 253 -9.47 10.28 5.10
CA ALA A 253 -8.65 11.43 5.43
C ALA A 253 -7.46 10.97 6.27
N SER A 254 -6.31 11.60 6.06
CA SER A 254 -5.12 11.37 6.87
C SER A 254 -4.37 12.66 7.15
N ASN A 255 -3.62 12.64 8.24
CA ASN A 255 -2.69 13.66 8.65
C ASN A 255 -1.32 13.02 8.83
N LEU A 256 -0.37 13.34 7.94
CA LEU A 256 1.03 13.05 8.17
C LEU A 256 1.65 14.29 8.83
N GLU A 257 1.97 14.16 10.12
CA GLU A 257 2.32 15.28 10.98
C GLU A 257 3.42 16.16 10.39
N ASP A 258 3.19 17.48 10.40
CA ASP A 258 4.07 18.53 9.83
C ASP A 258 4.35 18.43 8.32
N PHE A 259 3.72 17.50 7.61
CA PHE A 259 3.93 17.28 6.18
C PHE A 259 2.68 17.70 5.40
N TRP A 260 1.58 16.97 5.58
CA TRP A 260 0.34 17.23 4.83
C TRP A 260 -0.92 16.64 5.47
N HIS A 261 -2.05 17.20 5.10
CA HIS A 261 -3.35 16.54 5.13
C HIS A 261 -3.63 15.95 3.75
N GLN A 262 -4.10 14.70 3.71
CA GLN A 262 -4.48 14.02 2.47
C GLN A 262 -5.90 13.46 2.58
N TYR A 263 -6.75 13.83 1.63
CA TYR A 263 -8.12 13.36 1.51
C TYR A 263 -8.26 12.50 0.27
N TYR A 264 -8.98 11.40 0.39
CA TYR A 264 -9.21 10.44 -0.68
C TYR A 264 -10.71 10.20 -0.84
N PHE A 265 -11.14 10.18 -2.09
CA PHE A 265 -12.48 9.84 -2.50
C PHE A 265 -12.41 8.81 -3.63
N ALA A 266 -13.24 7.78 -3.57
CA ALA A 266 -13.36 6.85 -4.67
C ALA A 266 -14.77 6.34 -4.88
N PHE A 267 -15.03 5.93 -6.12
CA PHE A 267 -16.23 5.26 -6.55
C PHE A 267 -15.84 4.07 -7.42
N THR A 268 -16.28 2.87 -7.02
CA THR A 268 -16.18 1.66 -7.83
C THR A 268 -17.56 1.15 -8.15
N HIS A 269 -17.87 0.94 -9.42
CA HIS A 269 -19.15 0.43 -9.90
C HIS A 269 -18.95 -0.79 -10.79
N GLU A 270 -19.69 -1.85 -10.52
CA GLU A 270 -19.71 -3.09 -11.29
C GLU A 270 -21.06 -3.26 -11.98
N LEU A 271 -21.04 -3.60 -13.26
CA LEU A 271 -22.23 -3.78 -14.08
C LEU A 271 -22.10 -4.99 -14.99
N GLY A 272 -23.17 -5.77 -15.13
CA GLY A 272 -23.24 -6.89 -16.08
C GLY A 272 -22.72 -8.21 -15.51
N ASP A 273 -22.57 -9.20 -16.39
CA ASP A 273 -22.13 -10.57 -16.08
C ASP A 273 -20.96 -10.88 -17.00
N SER A 274 -19.81 -11.27 -16.45
CA SER A 274 -18.61 -11.52 -17.24
C SER A 274 -18.80 -12.64 -18.29
N LYS A 275 -19.77 -13.55 -18.12
CA LYS A 275 -20.09 -14.57 -19.15
C LYS A 275 -20.69 -13.97 -20.43
N VAL A 276 -21.26 -12.77 -20.36
CA VAL A 276 -21.83 -12.03 -21.51
C VAL A 276 -21.00 -10.78 -21.78
N PHE A 277 -20.93 -9.89 -20.79
CA PHE A 277 -20.08 -8.72 -20.71
C PHE A 277 -20.26 -8.08 -19.34
N ALA A 278 -19.16 -7.77 -18.67
CA ALA A 278 -19.13 -6.99 -17.45
C ALA A 278 -18.29 -5.72 -17.64
N LEU A 279 -18.69 -4.64 -16.99
CA LEU A 279 -17.99 -3.37 -16.96
C LEU A 279 -17.72 -2.96 -15.52
N SER A 280 -16.44 -2.78 -15.21
CA SER A 280 -15.98 -2.15 -13.98
C SER A 280 -15.60 -0.69 -14.27
N THR A 281 -16.14 0.24 -13.48
CA THR A 281 -15.77 1.66 -13.51
C THR A 281 -15.14 2.03 -12.17
N ASN A 282 -13.95 2.62 -12.20
CA ASN A 282 -13.22 2.98 -10.99
C ASN A 282 -12.70 4.42 -11.08
N LEU A 283 -13.14 5.26 -10.17
CA LEU A 283 -12.73 6.66 -10.00
C LEU A 283 -11.99 6.79 -8.67
N ASN A 284 -10.82 7.41 -8.69
CA ASN A 284 -10.06 7.78 -7.50
C ASN A 284 -9.69 9.26 -7.56
N TYR A 285 -9.76 9.94 -6.44
CA TYR A 285 -9.34 11.33 -6.29
C TYR A 285 -8.65 11.52 -4.95
N TYR A 286 -7.48 12.17 -4.99
CA TYR A 286 -6.69 12.59 -3.85
C TYR A 286 -6.57 14.11 -3.86
N LYS A 287 -6.79 14.72 -2.69
CA LYS A 287 -6.44 16.10 -2.39
C LYS A 287 -5.37 16.11 -1.30
N THR A 288 -4.19 16.63 -1.61
CA THR A 288 -3.10 16.78 -0.64
C THR A 288 -2.79 18.25 -0.42
N LYS A 289 -2.74 18.69 0.84
CA LYS A 289 -2.36 20.06 1.23
C LYS A 289 -1.34 20.04 2.36
N ASP A 290 -0.37 20.95 2.34
CA ASP A 290 0.61 21.04 3.43
C ASP A 290 -0.07 21.33 4.77
N ALA A 291 0.58 20.88 5.85
CA ALA A 291 0.01 20.94 7.19
C ALA A 291 1.10 21.13 8.26
N GLY A 292 0.72 21.67 9.42
CA GLY A 292 1.60 21.86 10.57
C GLY A 292 2.77 22.79 10.24
N GLN A 293 4.00 22.32 10.47
CA GLN A 293 5.21 23.08 10.13
C GLN A 293 5.55 23.10 8.63
N SER A 294 4.79 22.39 7.78
CA SER A 294 5.02 22.29 6.33
C SER A 294 6.48 21.98 6.00
N LYS A 295 7.05 20.94 6.63
CA LYS A 295 8.48 20.55 6.55
C LYS A 295 8.96 20.26 5.12
N LEU A 296 8.04 19.99 4.20
CA LEU A 296 8.29 19.76 2.77
C LEU A 296 7.98 20.98 1.89
N GLY A 297 7.63 22.13 2.48
CA GLY A 297 7.19 23.33 1.77
C GLY A 297 5.69 23.35 1.49
N ALA A 298 5.27 24.28 0.63
CA ALA A 298 3.87 24.45 0.26
C ALA A 298 3.41 23.31 -0.66
N ILE A 299 2.30 22.65 -0.32
CA ILE A 299 1.73 21.54 -1.08
C ILE A 299 0.28 21.87 -1.36
N ASP A 300 -0.11 21.86 -2.63
CA ASP A 300 -1.49 21.90 -3.08
C ASP A 300 -1.61 21.05 -4.34
N ASN A 301 -2.09 19.81 -4.17
CA ASN A 301 -2.12 18.80 -5.21
C ASN A 301 -3.48 18.10 -5.29
N ASP A 302 -4.04 18.08 -6.50
CA ASP A 302 -5.21 17.32 -6.92
C ASP A 302 -4.73 16.19 -7.85
N THR A 303 -4.87 14.94 -7.42
CA THR A 303 -4.51 13.79 -8.25
C THR A 303 -5.71 12.88 -8.41
N TYR A 304 -6.06 12.55 -9.65
CA TYR A 304 -7.20 11.67 -9.92
C TYR A 304 -6.89 10.65 -11.01
N SER A 305 -7.65 9.57 -10.99
CA SER A 305 -7.67 8.60 -12.06
C SER A 305 -9.07 8.07 -12.29
N LEU A 306 -9.37 7.74 -13.54
CA LEU A 306 -10.58 7.08 -13.96
C LEU A 306 -10.21 5.90 -14.86
N SER A 307 -10.74 4.72 -14.55
CA SER A 307 -10.59 3.56 -15.41
C SER A 307 -11.89 2.85 -15.70
N PHE A 308 -11.97 2.30 -16.90
CA PHE A 308 -13.02 1.42 -17.36
C PHE A 308 -12.39 0.09 -17.76
N THR A 309 -12.90 -1.00 -17.21
CA THR A 309 -12.46 -2.36 -17.53
C THR A 309 -13.65 -3.16 -18.04
N GLY A 310 -13.64 -3.45 -19.35
CA GLY A 310 -14.59 -4.37 -19.95
C GLY A 310 -14.07 -5.81 -19.84
N THR A 311 -14.91 -6.73 -19.39
CA THR A 311 -14.57 -8.15 -19.22
C THR A 311 -15.57 -9.04 -19.93
N HIS A 312 -15.08 -10.01 -20.68
CA HIS A 312 -15.87 -11.07 -21.28
C HIS A 312 -15.12 -12.41 -21.15
N ASN A 313 -15.73 -13.34 -20.44
CA ASN A 313 -15.15 -14.59 -19.99
C ASN A 313 -13.77 -14.33 -19.33
N ALA A 314 -12.71 -14.93 -19.86
CA ALA A 314 -11.35 -14.81 -19.32
C ALA A 314 -10.57 -13.60 -19.89
N HIS A 315 -11.20 -12.73 -20.67
CA HIS A 315 -10.55 -11.58 -21.30
C HIS A 315 -11.01 -10.27 -20.67
N SER A 316 -10.06 -9.42 -20.31
CA SER A 316 -10.32 -8.05 -19.84
C SER A 316 -9.53 -7.04 -20.66
N VAL A 317 -10.16 -5.91 -20.97
CA VAL A 317 -9.51 -4.76 -21.61
C VAL A 317 -9.79 -3.53 -20.77
N SER A 318 -8.73 -2.82 -20.38
CA SER A 318 -8.80 -1.63 -19.53
C SER A 318 -8.37 -0.38 -20.29
N LEU A 319 -9.14 0.69 -20.13
CA LEU A 319 -8.75 2.06 -20.47
C LEU A 319 -8.64 2.86 -19.17
N ALA A 320 -7.50 3.50 -18.95
CA ALA A 320 -7.26 4.30 -17.75
C ALA A 320 -6.75 5.69 -18.13
N TYR A 321 -7.23 6.70 -17.41
CA TYR A 321 -6.75 8.07 -17.43
C TYR A 321 -6.31 8.46 -16.02
N GLN A 322 -5.20 9.17 -15.91
CA GLN A 322 -4.68 9.68 -14.64
C GLN A 322 -4.06 11.06 -14.87
N GLU A 323 -4.35 11.99 -13.98
CA GLU A 323 -3.82 13.34 -14.01
C GLU A 323 -3.38 13.77 -12.60
N VAL A 324 -2.26 14.50 -12.57
CA VAL A 324 -1.71 15.14 -11.38
C VAL A 324 -1.73 16.63 -11.67
N ASN A 325 -2.54 17.38 -10.96
CA ASN A 325 -2.71 18.82 -11.12
C ASN A 325 -2.40 19.52 -9.79
N GLY A 326 -1.43 20.43 -9.78
CA GLY A 326 -1.01 21.08 -8.54
C GLY A 326 0.37 21.69 -8.66
N ASN A 327 0.89 22.16 -7.53
CA ASN A 327 2.22 22.75 -7.45
C ASN A 327 3.35 21.71 -7.26
N GLU A 328 3.02 20.43 -7.07
CA GLU A 328 3.96 19.33 -6.83
C GLU A 328 3.41 18.01 -7.39
N TYR A 329 4.24 16.95 -7.46
CA TYR A 329 3.79 15.58 -7.77
C TYR A 329 2.89 14.97 -6.66
N PHE A 330 2.19 13.87 -6.98
CA PHE A 330 1.52 13.04 -5.97
C PHE A 330 2.55 12.32 -5.10
N ASP A 331 2.37 12.40 -3.78
CA ASP A 331 3.27 11.81 -2.79
C ASP A 331 2.49 11.03 -1.72
N TYR A 332 3.20 10.12 -1.07
CA TYR A 332 2.67 9.25 -0.02
C TYR A 332 3.78 8.93 0.99
N ALA A 333 3.41 8.38 2.16
CA ALA A 333 4.39 8.04 3.18
C ALA A 333 5.32 6.91 2.70
N HIS A 334 6.62 7.05 2.92
CA HIS A 334 7.61 6.02 2.58
C HIS A 334 7.29 4.69 3.28
N ASP A 335 7.61 3.58 2.62
CA ASP A 335 7.25 2.23 3.07
C ASP A 335 5.74 2.00 3.26
N THR A 336 4.94 2.71 2.47
CA THR A 336 3.52 2.44 2.26
C THR A 336 3.19 2.18 0.78
N ASN A 337 1.99 1.65 0.51
CA ASN A 337 1.42 1.47 -0.81
C ASN A 337 0.15 2.33 -1.01
N ALA A 338 0.09 3.50 -0.37
CA ALA A 338 -1.07 4.40 -0.40
C ALA A 338 -1.18 5.17 -1.74
N ILE A 339 -1.20 4.43 -2.86
CA ILE A 339 -1.30 4.98 -4.22
C ILE A 339 -2.35 4.21 -5.04
N PHE A 340 -3.62 4.46 -4.73
CA PHE A 340 -4.76 3.81 -5.36
C PHE A 340 -5.18 4.57 -6.63
N LEU A 341 -4.29 4.63 -7.61
CA LEU A 341 -4.54 5.28 -8.91
C LEU A 341 -4.39 4.26 -10.04
N ALA A 342 -5.26 4.34 -11.05
CA ALA A 342 -5.38 3.32 -12.10
C ALA A 342 -4.12 3.07 -12.95
N ASN A 343 -3.14 3.98 -12.95
CA ASN A 343 -1.88 3.84 -13.68
C ASN A 343 -0.63 3.99 -12.78
N SER A 344 -0.72 3.65 -11.49
CA SER A 344 0.39 3.80 -10.55
C SER A 344 1.57 2.85 -10.82
N CYS A 345 1.33 1.66 -11.41
CA CYS A 345 2.37 0.67 -11.73
C CYS A 345 3.05 0.87 -13.11
N SER A 346 2.51 1.71 -14.00
CA SER A 346 3.04 1.91 -15.36
C SER A 346 3.57 3.33 -15.51
N ARG A 347 4.76 3.60 -14.96
CA ARG A 347 5.43 4.88 -15.20
C ARG A 347 6.02 4.91 -16.62
N THR A 348 5.24 5.41 -17.57
CA THR A 348 5.75 6.14 -18.74
C THR A 348 5.34 7.60 -18.58
N SER A 349 5.97 8.35 -17.66
CA SER A 349 5.69 9.79 -17.56
C SER A 349 6.66 10.58 -18.45
N THR A 350 6.16 11.16 -19.54
CA THR A 350 6.79 12.31 -20.18
C THR A 350 6.47 13.57 -19.37
N ALA A 351 7.12 13.72 -18.21
CA ALA A 351 7.13 15.00 -17.50
C ALA A 351 8.18 15.90 -18.18
N ARG A 352 7.75 16.77 -19.09
CA ARG A 352 8.60 17.83 -19.63
C ARG A 352 8.42 19.08 -18.76
N THR A 353 9.00 19.10 -17.57
CA THR A 353 9.14 20.34 -16.80
C THR A 353 10.39 21.09 -17.27
N ARG A 354 10.24 22.40 -17.52
CA ARG A 354 11.36 23.31 -17.79
C ARG A 354 12.10 23.60 -16.48
N ASN A 355 12.81 22.61 -15.94
CA ASN A 355 14.02 22.76 -15.12
C ASN A 355 14.47 21.38 -14.62
N PRO A 356 15.77 21.06 -14.65
CA PRO A 356 16.25 19.72 -14.37
C PRO A 356 16.46 19.57 -12.86
N CYS A 357 15.53 18.94 -12.17
CA CYS A 357 15.86 18.21 -10.94
C CYS A 357 15.20 16.83 -11.01
N ARG A 358 16.08 15.84 -10.96
CA ARG A 358 15.88 14.42 -11.21
C ARG A 358 14.90 13.83 -10.20
N SER A 359 13.89 13.09 -10.66
CA SER A 359 13.24 12.07 -9.83
C SER A 359 13.51 10.70 -10.42
N LEU A 360 14.16 9.86 -9.60
CA LEU A 360 14.46 8.46 -9.88
C LEU A 360 13.24 7.61 -9.54
N THR A 361 12.97 6.67 -10.43
CA THR A 361 11.88 5.69 -10.45
C THR A 361 12.11 4.48 -9.53
N CYS A 362 11.00 3.82 -9.18
CA CYS A 362 10.79 2.69 -8.26
C CYS A 362 11.90 1.63 -8.17
#